data_AF-A0A8H8QLJ8-F1
#
_entry.id   AF-A0A8H8QLJ8-F1
#
_cell.length_a   1.000
_cell.length_b   1.000
_cell.length_c   1.000
_cell.angle_alpha   90.00
_cell.angle_beta   90.00
_cell.angle_gamma   90.00
#
_symmetry.space_group_name_H-M   'P 1'
#
loop_
_entity.id
_entity.type
_entity.pdbx_description
1 polymer ?
#
loop_
_entity_poly.entity_id
_entity_poly.type
_entity_poly.pdbx_seq_one_letter_code
_entity_poly.pdbx_strand_id
1 'polypeptide(L)'
;MAGKQEAKAVVQARPRTLTERPLDVLYLAYFGIHLIASIAIDAQLTYPPYSQRLFPELLRKVLQDYLTTSKDPFLLAAEARSANHVWFRVLLASETLLQIPFFVVAIWGLLNATPMVKVSSKVE
;
A
#
# COMPACT_ATOMS: atom_id res chain seq x y z
N MET A 1 -38.75 -34.16 -20.68
CA MET A 1 -38.26 -34.59 -19.35
C MET A 1 -36.76 -34.26 -19.28
N ALA A 2 -36.35 -33.00 -19.14
CA ALA A 2 -36.45 -32.15 -17.95
C ALA A 2 -35.68 -32.67 -16.71
N GLY A 3 -34.62 -33.47 -16.89
CA GLY A 3 -33.94 -34.12 -15.74
C GLY A 3 -32.41 -34.24 -15.79
N LYS A 4 -31.71 -33.58 -16.72
CA LYS A 4 -30.22 -33.66 -16.82
C LYS A 4 -29.47 -32.34 -16.58
N GLN A 5 -30.17 -31.23 -16.35
CA GLN A 5 -29.54 -29.91 -16.16
C GLN A 5 -29.37 -29.48 -14.70
N GLU A 6 -29.99 -30.17 -13.74
CA GLU A 6 -29.96 -29.76 -12.32
C GLU A 6 -28.76 -30.31 -11.54
N ALA A 7 -27.96 -31.18 -12.14
CA ALA A 7 -26.69 -31.65 -11.56
C ALA A 7 -25.51 -30.72 -11.92
N LYS A 8 -25.76 -29.43 -12.22
CA LYS A 8 -24.72 -28.41 -12.05
C LYS A 8 -24.57 -28.22 -10.55
N ALA A 9 -23.85 -29.17 -9.97
CA ALA A 9 -23.27 -29.08 -8.66
C ALA A 9 -22.81 -27.64 -8.47
N VAL A 10 -23.44 -26.97 -7.51
CA VAL A 10 -22.87 -25.82 -6.84
C VAL A 10 -21.65 -26.37 -6.12
N VAL A 11 -20.63 -26.74 -6.89
CA VAL A 11 -19.27 -26.87 -6.40
C VAL A 11 -18.95 -25.44 -6.03
N GLN A 12 -19.19 -25.09 -4.76
CA GLN A 12 -18.56 -23.94 -4.16
C GLN A 12 -17.06 -24.14 -4.42
N ALA A 13 -16.57 -23.52 -5.50
CA ALA A 13 -15.17 -23.53 -5.83
C ALA A 13 -14.48 -23.01 -4.58
N ARG A 14 -13.63 -23.86 -3.97
CA ARG A 14 -12.83 -23.46 -2.80
C ARG A 14 -12.24 -22.09 -3.14
N PRO A 15 -12.38 -21.08 -2.26
CA PRO A 15 -11.81 -19.77 -2.54
C PRO A 15 -10.33 -19.98 -2.83
N ARG A 16 -9.92 -19.71 -4.09
CA ARG A 16 -8.53 -19.91 -4.52
C ARG A 16 -7.62 -19.17 -3.56
N THR A 17 -6.61 -19.86 -3.02
CA THR A 17 -5.66 -19.26 -2.07
C THR A 17 -4.83 -18.19 -2.78
N LEU A 18 -4.25 -17.24 -2.03
CA LEU A 18 -3.46 -16.14 -2.59
C LEU A 18 -2.34 -16.63 -3.51
N THR A 19 -1.70 -17.76 -3.16
CA THR A 19 -0.64 -18.41 -3.94
C THR A 19 -1.11 -19.00 -5.28
N GLU A 20 -2.41 -19.26 -5.43
CA GLU A 20 -3.00 -19.74 -6.70
C GLU A 20 -3.34 -18.58 -7.65
N ARG A 21 -3.02 -17.33 -7.24
CA ARG A 21 -3.30 -16.09 -7.97
C ARG A 21 -2.03 -15.24 -8.05
N PRO A 22 -1.10 -15.53 -8.99
CA PRO A 22 0.21 -14.88 -9.03
C PRO A 22 0.14 -13.35 -9.18
N LEU A 23 -0.90 -12.82 -9.85
CA LEU A 23 -1.14 -11.37 -9.94
C LEU A 23 -1.54 -10.77 -8.58
N ASP A 24 -2.36 -11.45 -7.79
CA ASP A 24 -2.75 -10.99 -6.46
C ASP A 24 -1.53 -10.95 -5.53
N VAL A 25 -0.60 -11.90 -5.66
CA VAL A 25 0.69 -11.89 -4.94
C VAL A 25 1.55 -10.70 -5.37
N LEU A 26 1.64 -10.42 -6.67
CA LEU A 26 2.39 -9.27 -7.18
C LEU A 26 1.81 -7.95 -6.64
N TYR A 27 0.49 -7.79 -6.67
CA TYR A 27 -0.17 -6.61 -6.14
C TYR A 27 -0.01 -6.51 -4.62
N LEU A 28 -0.11 -7.62 -3.89
CA LEU A 28 0.11 -7.65 -2.45
C LEU A 28 1.54 -7.23 -2.09
N ALA A 29 2.55 -7.71 -2.82
CA ALA A 29 3.93 -7.29 -2.64
C ALA A 29 4.13 -5.81 -2.99
N TYR A 30 3.57 -5.36 -4.12
CA TYR A 30 3.61 -3.96 -4.54
C TYR A 30 3.03 -3.04 -3.48
N PHE A 31 1.77 -3.26 -3.06
CA PHE A 31 1.12 -2.44 -2.05
C PHE A 31 1.78 -2.57 -0.68
N GLY A 32 2.23 -3.77 -0.31
CA GLY A 32 2.89 -4.01 0.98
C GLY A 32 4.21 -3.26 1.12
N ILE A 33 5.09 -3.36 0.12
CA ILE A 33 6.38 -2.66 0.12
C ILE A 33 6.16 -1.14 0.14
N HIS A 34 5.27 -0.62 -0.70
CA HIS A 34 4.99 0.82 -0.75
C HIS A 34 4.33 1.32 0.52
N LEU A 35 3.40 0.56 1.12
CA LEU A 35 2.78 0.93 2.40
C LEU A 35 3.82 1.04 3.51
N ILE A 36 4.75 0.08 3.60
CA ILE A 36 5.82 0.12 4.60
C ILE A 36 6.71 1.33 4.37
N ALA A 37 7.13 1.60 3.13
CA ALA A 37 7.95 2.75 2.79
C ALA A 37 7.24 4.08 3.12
N SER A 38 5.97 4.22 2.74
CA SER A 38 5.20 5.44 3.00
C SER A 38 4.95 5.70 4.48
N ILE A 39 4.75 4.66 5.29
CA ILE A 39 4.66 4.82 6.75
C ILE A 39 6.04 5.19 7.33
N ALA A 40 7.11 4.55 6.85
CA ALA A 40 8.46 4.74 7.35
C ALA A 40 9.09 6.07 6.93
N ILE A 41 8.65 6.73 5.86
CA ILE A 41 9.26 7.96 5.36
C ILE A 41 8.20 9.08 5.22
N ASP A 42 7.27 8.92 4.28
CA ASP A 42 6.34 9.98 3.87
C ASP A 42 5.47 10.49 5.03
N ALA A 43 4.91 9.56 5.81
CA ALA A 43 4.09 9.89 6.97
C ALA A 43 4.89 10.66 8.02
N GLN A 44 6.11 10.21 8.34
CA GLN A 44 6.97 10.88 9.31
C GLN A 44 7.33 12.30 8.89
N LEU A 45 7.61 12.53 7.60
CA LEU A 45 7.93 13.86 7.07
C LEU A 45 6.71 14.78 6.92
N THR A 46 5.52 14.20 6.79
CA THR A 46 4.26 14.94 6.72
C THR A 46 3.85 15.50 8.08
N TYR A 47 3.99 14.70 9.14
CA TYR A 47 3.53 15.10 10.47
C TYR A 47 4.44 16.15 11.14
N PRO A 48 3.89 16.99 12.03
CA PRO A 48 4.67 17.93 12.83
C PRO A 48 5.73 17.26 13.73
N PRO A 49 6.78 17.98 14.20
CA PRO A 49 7.87 17.37 14.97
C PRO A 49 7.42 16.80 16.30
N TYR A 50 6.40 17.42 16.91
CA TYR A 50 5.86 16.95 18.19
C TYR A 50 5.20 15.57 18.07
N SER A 51 4.72 15.21 16.87
CA SER A 51 4.08 13.91 16.58
C SER A 51 5.09 12.79 16.33
N GLN A 52 6.39 13.08 16.22
CA GLN A 52 7.41 12.05 15.96
C GLN A 52 7.44 10.98 17.06
N ARG A 53 7.02 11.32 18.28
CA ARG A 53 6.92 10.38 19.41
C ARG A 53 5.87 9.28 19.18
N LEU A 54 4.93 9.48 18.25
CA LEU A 54 3.94 8.47 17.87
C LEU A 54 4.56 7.35 17.02
N PHE A 55 5.72 7.60 16.41
CA PHE A 55 6.41 6.61 15.60
C PHE A 55 7.37 5.77 16.47
N PRO A 56 7.34 4.44 16.32
CA PRO A 56 8.33 3.55 16.92
C PRO A 56 9.76 4.01 16.64
N GLU A 57 10.66 3.79 17.59
CA GLU A 57 12.07 4.19 17.47
C GLU A 57 12.74 3.62 16.20
N LEU A 58 12.41 2.37 15.85
CA LEU A 58 12.91 1.74 14.64
C LEU A 58 12.57 2.54 13.37
N LEU A 59 11.33 3.03 13.23
CA LEU A 59 10.94 3.81 12.06
C LEU A 59 11.64 5.17 12.02
N ARG A 60 11.78 5.82 13.18
CA ARG A 60 12.54 7.07 13.28
C ARG A 60 13.99 6.89 12.87
N LYS A 61 14.61 5.77 13.29
CA LYS A 61 15.97 5.41 12.90
C LYS A 61 16.07 5.15 11.39
N VAL A 62 15.12 4.43 10.80
CA VAL A 62 15.08 4.18 9.35
C VAL A 62 15.02 5.49 8.57
N LEU A 63 14.18 6.45 8.97
CA LEU A 63 14.13 7.76 8.33
C LEU A 63 15.47 8.49 8.42
N GLN A 64 16.08 8.55 9.61
CA GLN A 64 17.35 9.23 9.82
C GLN A 64 18.50 8.57 9.04
N ASP A 65 18.58 7.24 9.06
CA ASP A 65 19.52 6.48 8.25
C ASP A 65 19.31 6.76 6.76
N TYR A 66 18.06 6.82 6.29
CA TYR A 66 17.75 7.11 4.89
C TYR A 66 18.17 8.53 4.48
N LEU A 67 17.83 9.55 5.28
CA LEU A 67 18.18 10.94 4.99
C LEU A 67 19.69 11.16 4.96
N THR A 68 20.42 10.53 5.89
CA THR A 68 21.88 10.67 5.99
C THR A 68 22.62 9.93 4.87
N THR A 69 22.13 8.76 4.45
CA THR A 69 22.78 7.93 3.43
C THR A 69 22.42 8.36 2.01
N SER A 70 21.13 8.59 1.72
CA SER A 70 20.66 8.96 0.38
C SER A 70 20.97 10.41 0.02
N LYS A 71 20.92 11.31 1.01
CA LYS A 71 20.99 12.76 0.83
C LYS A 71 20.02 13.28 -0.24
N ASP A 72 18.81 12.69 -0.29
CA ASP A 72 17.77 13.12 -1.21
C ASP A 72 17.41 14.60 -0.97
N PRO A 73 17.59 15.49 -1.97
CA PRO A 73 17.37 16.92 -1.78
C PRO A 73 15.91 17.28 -1.48
N PHE A 74 14.94 16.50 -1.98
CA PHE A 74 13.53 16.73 -1.74
C PHE A 74 13.12 16.31 -0.33
N LEU A 75 13.57 15.15 0.14
CA LEU A 75 13.24 14.69 1.49
C LEU A 75 13.95 15.52 2.56
N LEU A 76 15.21 15.93 2.32
CA LEU A 76 15.91 16.88 3.19
C LEU A 76 15.18 18.24 3.22
N ALA A 77 14.69 18.72 2.08
CA ALA A 77 13.90 19.95 2.03
C ALA A 77 12.55 19.81 2.76
N ALA A 78 11.93 18.62 2.72
CA ALA A 78 10.71 18.33 3.47
C ALA A 78 10.96 18.30 4.98
N GLU A 79 12.04 17.65 5.43
CA GLU A 79 12.47 17.62 6.84
C GLU A 79 12.72 19.04 7.37
N ALA A 80 13.46 19.84 6.61
CA ALA A 80 13.76 21.25 6.93
C ALA A 80 12.54 22.18 6.82
N ARG A 81 11.37 21.67 6.36
CA ARG A 81 10.17 22.46 6.05
C ARG A 81 10.44 23.66 5.14
N SER A 82 11.26 23.47 4.12
CA SER A 82 11.63 24.51 3.17
C SER A 82 10.39 25.16 2.53
N ALA A 83 10.32 26.49 2.57
CA ALA A 83 9.27 27.25 1.89
C ALA A 83 9.32 27.12 0.36
N ASN A 84 10.50 26.78 -0.19
CA ASN A 84 10.69 26.59 -1.64
C ASN A 84 10.15 25.25 -2.15
N HIS A 85 9.84 24.30 -1.25
CA HIS A 85 9.41 22.94 -1.57
C HIS A 85 8.03 22.59 -1.00
N VAL A 86 7.17 23.60 -0.85
CA VAL A 86 5.81 23.41 -0.34
C VAL A 86 5.02 22.42 -1.21
N TRP A 87 5.17 22.48 -2.54
CA TRP A 87 4.53 21.54 -3.46
C TRP A 87 4.89 20.09 -3.14
N PHE A 88 6.15 19.82 -2.81
CA PHE A 88 6.63 18.47 -2.51
C PHE A 88 6.10 18.00 -1.14
N ARG A 89 6.04 18.90 -0.16
CA ARG A 89 5.42 18.60 1.14
C ARG A 89 3.92 18.32 1.02
N VAL A 90 3.23 18.99 0.09
CA VAL A 90 1.82 18.69 -0.23
C VAL A 90 1.69 17.33 -0.90
N LEU A 91 2.64 16.95 -1.77
CA LEU A 91 2.69 15.62 -2.37
C LEU A 91 2.83 14.53 -1.28
N LEU A 92 3.81 14.64 -0.37
CA LEU A 92 3.98 13.73 0.76
C LEU A 92 2.72 13.66 1.65
N ALA A 93 2.07 14.80 1.86
CA ALA A 93 0.82 14.86 2.60
C ALA A 93 -0.31 14.11 1.87
N SER A 94 -0.39 14.24 0.55
CA SER A 94 -1.37 13.49 -0.26
C SER A 94 -1.11 11.99 -0.23
N GLU A 95 0.15 11.56 -0.24
CA GLU A 95 0.51 10.15 -0.09
C GLU A 95 0.09 9.63 1.28
N THR A 96 0.40 10.40 2.33
CA THR A 96 0.04 10.02 3.70
C THR A 96 -1.48 9.93 3.91
N LEU A 97 -2.24 10.87 3.33
CA LEU A 97 -3.68 10.99 3.58
C LEU A 97 -4.55 10.20 2.61
N LEU A 98 -4.09 9.92 1.39
CA LEU A 98 -4.87 9.23 0.36
C LEU A 98 -4.26 7.89 -0.03
N GLN A 99 -2.96 7.84 -0.29
CA GLN A 99 -2.28 6.64 -0.75
C GLN A 99 -2.21 5.56 0.35
N ILE A 100 -1.83 5.94 1.58
CA ILE A 100 -1.76 4.98 2.70
C ILE A 100 -3.13 4.31 2.97
N PRO A 101 -4.24 5.05 3.15
CA PRO A 101 -5.55 4.43 3.33
C PRO A 101 -5.96 3.55 2.14
N PHE A 102 -5.66 3.99 0.91
CA PHE A 102 -5.96 3.20 -0.28
C PHE A 102 -5.19 1.88 -0.31
N PHE A 103 -3.90 1.88 0.04
CA PHE A 103 -3.09 0.67 0.12
C PHE A 103 -3.60 -0.29 1.21
N VAL A 104 -4.01 0.22 2.37
CA VAL A 104 -4.60 -0.62 3.43
C VAL A 104 -5.88 -1.31 2.92
N VAL A 105 -6.78 -0.56 2.27
CA VAL A 105 -8.00 -1.13 1.69
C VAL A 105 -7.69 -2.12 0.57
N ALA A 106 -6.72 -1.83 -0.30
CA ALA A 106 -6.31 -2.71 -1.39
C ALA A 106 -5.74 -4.04 -0.86
N ILE A 107 -4.83 -3.98 0.11
CA ILE A 107 -4.28 -5.17 0.78
C ILE A 107 -5.40 -5.97 1.45
N TRP A 108 -6.28 -5.31 2.20
CA TRP A 108 -7.42 -5.98 2.84
C TRP A 108 -8.35 -6.66 1.83
N GLY A 109 -8.66 -6.00 0.71
CA GLY A 109 -9.47 -6.56 -0.37
C GLY A 109 -8.82 -7.79 -1.03
N LEU A 110 -7.50 -7.75 -1.25
CA LEU A 110 -6.73 -8.88 -1.78
C LEU A 110 -6.73 -10.06 -0.82
N LEU A 111 -6.47 -9.82 0.47
CA LEU A 111 -6.44 -10.88 1.50
C LEU A 111 -7.79 -11.58 1.68
N ASN A 112 -8.90 -10.83 1.56
CA ASN A 112 -10.25 -11.38 1.69
C ASN A 112 -10.81 -11.94 0.37
N ALA A 113 -9.99 -12.04 -0.69
CA ALA A 113 -10.41 -12.47 -2.02
C ALA A 113 -11.68 -11.75 -2.52
N THR A 114 -11.85 -10.48 -2.12
CA THR A 114 -13.04 -9.70 -2.47
C THR A 114 -12.96 -9.34 -3.97
N PRO A 115 -14.04 -9.46 -4.75
CA PRO A 115 -14.01 -9.27 -6.20
C PRO A 115 -13.75 -7.82 -6.67
N MET A 116 -13.22 -6.95 -5.82
CA MET A 116 -12.89 -5.55 -6.15
C MET A 116 -11.82 -5.45 -7.25
N VAL A 117 -10.98 -6.48 -7.39
CA VAL A 117 -10.02 -6.63 -8.49
C VAL A 117 -10.41 -7.84 -9.33
N LYS A 118 -11.41 -7.68 -10.21
CA LYS A 118 -11.65 -8.65 -11.29
C LYS A 118 -10.58 -8.43 -12.36
N VAL A 119 -9.45 -9.12 -12.27
CA VAL A 119 -8.64 -9.37 -13.46
C VAL A 119 -9.50 -10.26 -14.36
N SER A 120 -10.01 -9.69 -15.45
CA SER A 120 -10.79 -10.43 -16.45
C SER A 120 -9.91 -11.51 -17.07
N SER A 121 -10.04 -12.75 -16.59
CA SER A 121 -9.50 -13.92 -17.27
C SER A 121 -10.37 -14.21 -18.50
N LYS A 122 -10.18 -13.43 -19.56
CA LYS A 122 -10.59 -13.82 -20.91
C LYS A 122 -9.33 -13.91 -21.75
N VAL A 123 -8.84 -15.14 -21.87
CA VAL A 123 -8.02 -15.55 -23.02
C VAL A 123 -8.72 -16.81 -23.51
N GLU A 124 -9.54 -16.63 -24.56
CA GLU A 124 -10.04 -17.70 -25.42
C GLU A 124 -8.91 -18.19 -26.34
#